data_AF-A0A6H1ZC56-F1
#
_entry.id   AF-A0A6H1ZC56-F1
#
_cell.length_a   1.000
_cell.length_b   1.000
_cell.length_c   1.000
_cell.angle_alpha   90.00
_cell.angle_beta   90.00
_cell.angle_gamma   90.00
#
_symmetry.space_group_name_H-M   'P 1'
#
loop_
_entity.id
_entity.type
_entity.pdbx_description
1 polymer ?
#
loop_
_entity_poly.entity_id
_entity_poly.type
_entity_poly.pdbx_seq_one_letter_code
_entity_poly.pdbx_strand_id
1 'polypeptide(L)' 'MRREFKMTQEQLDHLFEASQPVRYMIIGGVAPRSPRERAHGAWRDLGQEMGFDWQTVRPAPGKGQRYFTAEPIGED' A
#
# COMPACT_ATOMS: atom_id res chain seq x y z
N MET A 1 5.63 -1.07 19.10
CA MET A 1 5.62 -2.54 18.91
C MET A 1 4.88 -2.85 17.61
N ARG A 2 5.38 -3.76 16.75
CA ARG A 2 4.66 -4.11 15.50
C ARG A 2 3.47 -5.01 15.78
N ARG A 3 2.39 -4.82 15.03
CA ARG A 3 1.17 -5.63 15.06
C ARG A 3 0.92 -6.27 13.71
N GLU A 4 0.25 -7.41 13.71
CA GLU A 4 -0.23 -8.04 12.50
C GLU A 4 -1.53 -7.40 12.03
N PHE A 5 -1.60 -7.10 10.75
CA PHE A 5 -2.78 -6.60 10.06
C PHE A 5 -3.15 -7.59 8.96
N LYS A 6 -4.46 -7.74 8.76
CA LYS A 6 -5.03 -8.55 7.68
C LYS A 6 -5.89 -7.66 6.79
N MET A 7 -5.46 -7.45 5.56
CA MET A 7 -6.24 -6.72 4.55
C MET A 7 -7.27 -7.64 3.89
N THR A 8 -8.31 -7.05 3.32
CA THR A 8 -9.28 -7.74 2.46
C THR A 8 -8.63 -8.13 1.12
N GLN A 9 -9.33 -8.94 0.32
CA GLN A 9 -8.86 -9.22 -1.05
C GLN A 9 -8.91 -7.96 -1.92
N GLU A 10 -9.97 -7.14 -1.77
CA GLU A 10 -10.14 -5.89 -2.52
C GLU A 10 -9.02 -4.88 -2.23
N GLN A 11 -8.60 -4.74 -0.97
CA GLN A 11 -7.47 -3.91 -0.58
C GLN A 11 -6.14 -4.43 -1.17
N LEU A 12 -5.96 -5.75 -1.21
CA LEU A 12 -4.79 -6.37 -1.84
C LEU A 12 -4.79 -6.12 -3.36
N ASP A 13 -5.93 -6.25 -4.02
CA ASP A 13 -6.07 -6.02 -5.45
C ASP A 13 -5.76 -4.55 -5.79
N HIS A 14 -6.23 -3.61 -4.96
CA HIS A 14 -5.91 -2.18 -5.10
C HIS A 14 -4.41 -1.89 -4.96
N LEU A 15 -3.72 -2.53 -4.00
CA LEU A 15 -2.26 -2.42 -3.87
C LEU A 15 -1.52 -2.97 -5.10
N PHE A 16 -2.00 -4.08 -5.66
CA PHE A 16 -1.43 -4.64 -6.89
C PHE A 16 -1.64 -3.72 -8.10
N GLU A 17 -2.85 -3.19 -8.28
CA GLU A 17 -3.16 -2.26 -9.37
C GLU A 17 -2.32 -0.98 -9.29
N ALA A 18 -2.14 -0.44 -8.07
CA ALA A 18 -1.30 0.73 -7.84
C ALA A 18 0.19 0.46 -8.18
N SER A 19 0.64 -0.77 -7.99
CA SER A 19 2.02 -1.19 -8.25
C SER A 19 2.33 -1.49 -9.72
N GLN A 20 1.30 -1.53 -10.58
CA GLN A 20 1.47 -1.82 -12.00
C GLN A 20 1.78 -0.57 -12.84
N PRO A 21 2.59 -0.71 -13.91
CA PRO A 21 2.78 0.36 -14.89
C PRO A 21 1.48 0.65 -15.64
N VAL A 22 1.19 1.93 -15.84
CA VAL A 22 0.03 2.38 -16.62
C VAL A 22 0.49 2.75 -18.03
N ARG A 23 -0.28 2.37 -19.05
CA ARG A 23 -0.04 2.84 -20.42
C ARG A 23 -0.55 4.27 -20.56
N TYR A 24 0.29 5.15 -21.09
CA TYR A 24 -0.10 6.54 -21.33
C TYR A 24 0.60 7.07 -22.58
N MET A 25 0.01 8.11 -23.17
CA MET A 25 0.61 8.96 -24.19
C MET A 25 0.49 10.40 -23.70
N ILE A 26 1.59 11.15 -23.69
CA ILE A 26 1.57 12.56 -23.29
C ILE A 26 1.32 13.41 -24.54
N ILE A 27 0.27 14.23 -24.51
CA ILE A 27 0.03 15.28 -25.51
C ILE A 27 -0.10 16.60 -24.75
N GLY A 28 0.92 17.46 -24.84
CA GLY A 28 0.90 18.82 -24.27
C GLY A 28 0.77 18.92 -22.74
N GLY A 29 1.13 17.88 -21.97
CA GLY A 29 0.84 17.81 -20.53
C GLY A 29 1.88 17.06 -19.69
N VAL A 30 1.50 16.68 -18.47
CA VAL A 30 2.36 16.03 -17.47
C VAL A 30 2.20 14.51 -17.50
N ALA A 31 3.30 13.79 -17.30
CA ALA A 31 3.29 12.33 -17.15
C ALA A 31 2.47 11.89 -15.93
N PRO A 32 1.86 10.69 -15.94
CA PRO A 32 1.28 10.12 -14.74
C PRO A 32 2.35 9.81 -13.70
N ARG A 33 1.91 9.66 -12.44
CA ARG A 33 2.78 9.22 -11.33
C ARG A 33 3.45 7.90 -11.66
N SER A 34 4.69 7.75 -11.21
CA SER A 34 5.42 6.49 -11.33
C SER A 34 4.72 5.38 -10.54
N PRO A 35 4.93 4.09 -10.90
CA PRO A 35 4.37 2.96 -10.13
C PRO A 35 4.75 3.00 -8.65
N ARG A 36 5.96 3.46 -8.31
CA ARG A 36 6.41 3.60 -6.93
C ARG A 36 5.59 4.65 -6.17
N GLU A 37 5.34 5.81 -6.77
CA GLU A 37 4.53 6.86 -6.16
C GLU A 37 3.06 6.43 -6.00
N ARG A 38 2.52 5.70 -6.97
CA ARG A 38 1.18 5.10 -6.87
C ARG A 38 1.12 4.07 -5.74
N ALA A 39 2.10 3.18 -5.66
CA ALA A 39 2.19 2.17 -4.59
C ALA A 39 2.32 2.81 -3.20
N HIS A 40 3.18 3.82 -3.03
CA HIS A 40 3.28 4.56 -1.77
C HIS A 40 1.96 5.25 -1.40
N GLY A 41 1.25 5.83 -2.38
CA GLY A 41 -0.08 6.40 -2.19
C GLY A 41 -1.07 5.36 -1.67
N ALA A 42 -1.17 4.21 -2.34
CA ALA A 42 -2.07 3.14 -1.94
C ALA A 42 -1.75 2.57 -0.55
N TRP A 43 -0.48 2.42 -0.20
CA TRP A 43 -0.07 2.02 1.16
C TRP A 43 -0.42 3.06 2.22
N ARG A 44 -0.28 4.35 1.90
CA ARG A 44 -0.65 5.45 2.79
C ARG A 44 -2.16 5.47 3.03
N ASP A 45 -2.96 5.35 1.98
CA ASP A 45 -4.42 5.35 2.08
C ASP A 45 -4.90 4.15 2.91
N LEU A 46 -4.33 2.96 2.66
CA LEU A 46 -4.61 1.76 3.45
C LEU A 46 -4.19 1.90 4.92
N GLY A 47 -3.03 2.53 5.17
CA GLY A 47 -2.55 2.84 6.51
C GLY A 47 -3.50 3.77 7.29
N GLN A 48 -4.07 4.77 6.61
CA GLN A 48 -5.08 5.65 7.19
C GLN A 48 -6.40 4.91 7.47
N GLU A 49 -6.83 4.03 6.57
CA GLU A 49 -8.04 3.23 6.75
C GLU A 49 -7.93 2.23 7.91
N MET A 50 -6.79 1.52 8.00
CA MET A 50 -6.60 0.43 8.95
C MET A 50 -5.86 0.82 10.24
N GLY A 51 -5.37 2.06 10.33
CA GLY A 51 -4.70 2.59 11.52
C GLY A 51 -3.25 2.13 11.72
N PHE A 52 -2.44 2.06 10.65
CA PHE A 52 -1.02 1.72 10.73
C PHE A 52 -0.11 2.70 9.97
N ASP A 53 1.15 2.80 10.42
CA ASP A 53 2.18 3.58 9.74
C ASP A 53 2.67 2.82 8.50
N TRP A 54 2.24 3.31 7.35
CA TRP A 54 2.59 2.77 6.04
C TRP A 54 4.10 2.66 5.78
N GLN A 55 4.93 3.46 6.45
CA GLN A 55 6.39 3.42 6.30
C GLN A 55 7.03 2.22 7.01
N THR A 56 6.29 1.55 7.90
CA THR A 56 6.80 0.46 8.75
C THR A 56 6.38 -0.93 8.30
N VAL A 57 5.64 -1.02 7.20
CA VAL A 57 5.08 -2.26 6.65
C VAL A 57 6.18 -3.29 6.36
N ARG A 58 5.95 -4.52 6.81
CA ARG A 58 6.77 -5.70 6.52
C ARG A 58 5.90 -6.91 6.21
N PRO A 59 6.32 -7.81 5.31
CA PRO A 59 5.58 -9.05 5.05
C PRO A 59 5.45 -9.90 6.32
N ALA A 60 4.34 -10.62 6.48
CA ALA A 60 4.16 -11.62 7.52
C ALA A 60 4.55 -13.01 6.98
N PRO A 61 5.73 -13.56 7.33
CA PRO A 61 6.21 -14.82 6.76
C PRO A 61 5.24 -15.97 7.02
N GLY A 62 4.97 -16.78 5.99
CA GLY A 62 4.13 -17.98 6.10
C GLY A 62 2.61 -17.75 6.13
N LYS A 63 2.11 -16.50 6.08
CA LYS A 63 0.66 -16.19 6.17
C LYS A 63 0.01 -15.77 4.85
N GLY A 64 0.80 -15.57 3.80
CA GLY A 64 0.31 -15.13 2.49
C GLY A 64 0.22 -13.61 2.35
N GLN A 65 -0.17 -13.14 1.16
CA GLN A 65 -0.03 -11.72 0.76
C GLN A 65 -1.01 -10.76 1.47
N ARG A 66 -2.11 -11.26 2.03
CA ARG A 66 -3.07 -10.43 2.77
C ARG A 66 -2.64 -10.11 4.21
N TYR A 67 -1.53 -10.68 4.66
CA TYR A 67 -1.03 -10.49 6.02
C TYR A 67 0.30 -9.75 6.00
N PHE A 68 0.41 -8.75 6.85
CA PHE A 68 1.60 -7.94 7.01
C PHE A 68 1.71 -7.47 8.45
N THR A 69 2.88 -6.93 8.81
CA THR A 69 3.12 -6.31 10.11
C THR A 69 3.47 -4.85 9.93
N ALA A 70 2.97 -4.00 10.82
CA ALA A 70 3.25 -2.57 10.83
C ALA A 70 3.12 -2.02 12.26
N GLU A 71 3.60 -0.80 12.48
CA GLU A 71 3.38 -0.06 13.72
C GLU A 71 2.01 0.64 13.65
N PRO A 72 1.16 0.54 14.69
CA PRO A 72 -0.12 1.23 14.72
C PRO A 72 0.08 2.75 14.89
N ILE A 73 -0.79 3.55 14.25
CA ILE A 73 -0.82 5.01 14.47
C ILE A 73 -1.76 5.25 15.66
N GLY A 74 -1.20 5.61 16.83
CA GLY A 74 -2.00 6.02 18.00
C GLY A 74 -1.89 5.13 19.25
N GLU A 75 -0.79 4.41 19.42
CA GLU A 75 -0.48 3.77 20.71
C GLU A 75 0.79 4.36 21.31
N ASP A 76 0.59 5.30 22.23
CA ASP A 76 1.50 5.57 23.35
C ASP A 76 1.12 4.66 24.53
#